data_AF-A0A315EV64-F1
#
_entry.id   AF-A0A315EV64-F1
#
_cell.length_a   1.000
_cell.length_b   1.000
_cell.length_c   1.000
_cell.angle_alpha   90.00
_cell.angle_beta   90.00
_cell.angle_gamma   90.00
#
_symmetry.space_group_name_H-M   'P 1'
#
loop_
_entity.id
_entity.type
_entity.pdbx_description
1 polymer ?
#
loop_
_entity_poly.entity_id
_entity_poly.type
_entity_poly.pdbx_seq_one_letter_code
_entity_poly.pdbx_strand_id
1 'polypeptide(L)'
;MKSATLPSIRVEPEFRTAVESLLHEGESLSQFVENAVRDTLMQRQHQSEFLARGIQSLETARQSNDYVEADDMLAQLRDQLAKARSQVHSRRA
;
A
#
# COMPACT_ATOMS: atom_id res chain seq x y z
N MET A 1 5.09 -26.41 12.96
CA MET A 1 5.55 -27.12 11.73
C MET A 1 6.43 -26.16 10.95
N LYS A 2 7.52 -26.63 10.32
CA LYS A 2 8.41 -25.76 9.52
C LYS A 2 7.71 -25.37 8.21
N SER A 3 6.83 -24.38 8.29
CA SER A 3 6.26 -23.69 7.13
C SER A 3 7.39 -22.97 6.41
N ALA A 4 7.53 -23.19 5.11
CA ALA A 4 8.49 -22.61 4.16
C ALA A 4 9.45 -21.51 4.69
N THR A 5 10.75 -21.71 4.51
CA THR A 5 11.78 -20.73 4.85
C THR A 5 12.09 -19.82 3.67
N LEU A 6 12.30 -18.52 3.93
CA LEU A 6 12.93 -17.64 2.96
C LEU A 6 14.33 -18.15 2.62
N PRO A 7 14.81 -17.98 1.37
CA PRO A 7 16.15 -18.39 0.99
C PRO A 7 17.20 -17.61 1.79
N SER A 8 18.37 -18.20 1.95
CA SER A 8 19.51 -17.50 2.57
C SER A 8 20.02 -16.41 1.61
N ILE A 9 20.03 -15.17 2.10
CA ILE A 9 20.46 -13.99 1.32
C ILE A 9 21.81 -13.53 1.86
N ARG A 10 22.80 -13.38 0.98
CA ARG A 10 24.06 -12.73 1.32
C ARG A 10 23.86 -11.22 1.30
N VAL A 11 24.25 -10.57 2.38
CA VAL A 11 24.18 -9.12 2.56
C VAL A 11 25.53 -8.60 3.02
N GLU A 12 25.79 -7.33 2.75
CA GLU A 12 26.98 -6.65 3.25
C GLU A 12 26.97 -6.58 4.79
N PRO A 13 28.12 -6.77 5.47
CA PRO A 13 28.19 -6.74 6.93
C PRO A 13 27.70 -5.42 7.54
N GLU A 14 27.96 -4.30 6.86
CA GLU A 14 27.53 -2.97 7.29
C GLU A 14 26.01 -2.84 7.26
N PHE A 15 25.37 -3.35 6.19
CA PHE A 15 23.91 -3.37 6.07
C PHE A 15 23.28 -4.21 7.19
N ARG A 16 23.85 -5.39 7.46
CA ARG A 16 23.37 -6.24 8.56
C ARG A 16 23.43 -5.53 9.91
N THR A 17 24.57 -4.90 10.20
CA THR A 17 24.77 -4.15 11.46
C THR A 17 23.75 -3.02 11.59
N ALA A 18 23.48 -2.29 10.50
CA ALA A 18 22.50 -1.21 10.49
C ALA A 18 21.06 -1.70 10.73
N VAL A 19 20.71 -2.90 10.24
CA VAL A 19 19.39 -3.49 10.52
C VAL A 19 19.30 -3.94 11.98
N GLU A 20 20.33 -4.62 12.48
CA GLU A 20 20.35 -5.12 13.86
C GLU A 20 20.28 -3.99 14.90
N SER A 21 20.81 -2.80 14.60
CA SER A 21 20.73 -1.63 15.50
C SER A 21 19.35 -0.96 15.57
N LEU A 22 18.45 -1.26 14.63
CA LEU A 22 17.10 -0.69 14.54
C LEU A 22 16.01 -1.64 15.07
N LEU A 23 16.39 -2.84 15.50
CA LEU A 23 15.44 -3.82 16.04
C LEU A 23 14.85 -3.32 17.38
N HIS A 24 13.56 -3.58 17.58
CA HIS A 24 12.90 -3.33 18.85
C HIS A 24 13.30 -4.35 19.91
N GLU A 25 13.04 -4.04 21.18
CA GLU A 25 13.32 -4.96 22.28
C GLU A 25 12.53 -6.28 22.11
N GLY A 26 13.26 -7.40 22.05
CA GLY A 26 12.69 -8.74 21.83
C GLY A 26 12.39 -9.09 20.37
N GLU A 27 12.65 -8.19 19.41
CA GLU A 27 12.50 -8.46 17.98
C GLU A 27 13.73 -9.18 17.42
N SER A 28 13.52 -10.23 16.62
CA SER A 28 14.61 -10.93 15.93
C SER A 28 14.79 -10.42 14.51
N LEU A 29 16.01 -10.52 13.98
CA LEU A 29 16.30 -10.18 12.57
C LEU A 29 15.41 -10.97 11.59
N SER A 30 15.13 -12.24 11.88
CA SER A 30 14.24 -13.06 11.05
C SER A 30 12.80 -12.55 11.04
N GLN A 31 12.28 -12.13 12.20
CA GLN A 31 10.94 -11.55 12.30
C GLN A 31 10.85 -10.22 11.56
N PHE A 32 11.84 -9.35 11.72
CA PHE A 32 11.94 -8.09 10.99
C PHE A 32 11.93 -8.31 9.46
N VAL A 33 12.76 -9.24 8.97
CA VAL A 33 12.82 -9.57 7.53
C VAL A 33 11.51 -10.16 7.03
N GLU A 34 10.86 -11.06 7.79
CA GLU A 34 9.55 -11.61 7.41
C GLU A 34 8.51 -10.50 7.26
N ASN A 35 8.42 -9.59 8.24
CA ASN A 35 7.48 -8.46 8.21
C ASN A 35 7.73 -7.56 6.99
N ALA A 36 8.99 -7.18 6.75
CA ALA A 36 9.34 -6.35 5.60
C ALA A 36 8.97 -7.00 4.24
N VAL A 37 9.17 -8.32 4.11
CA VAL A 37 8.78 -9.06 2.91
C VAL A 37 7.26 -9.10 2.76
N ARG A 38 6.53 -9.33 3.86
CA ARG A 38 5.06 -9.35 3.88
C ARG A 38 4.47 -8.00 3.49
N ASP A 39 5.00 -6.91 4.03
CA ASP A 39 4.57 -5.55 3.73
C ASP A 39 4.81 -5.20 2.25
N THR A 40 6.00 -5.54 1.75
CA THR A 40 6.34 -5.35 0.33
C THR A 40 5.41 -6.17 -0.59
N LEU A 41 5.08 -7.40 -0.20
CA LEU A 41 4.16 -8.24 -0.96
C LEU A 41 2.76 -7.63 -1.01
N MET A 42 2.22 -7.18 0.12
CA MET A 42 0.91 -6.52 0.16
C MET A 42 0.90 -5.24 -0.68
N GLN A 43 1.95 -4.42 -0.59
CA GLN A 43 2.09 -3.21 -1.41
C GLN A 43 2.08 -3.55 -2.91
N ARG A 44 2.84 -4.56 -3.33
CA ARG A 44 2.90 -4.98 -4.74
C ARG A 44 1.58 -5.56 -5.23
N GLN A 45 0.86 -6.31 -4.40
CA GLN A 45 -0.47 -6.82 -4.72
C GLN A 45 -1.45 -5.66 -4.95
N HIS A 46 -1.53 -4.71 -4.01
CA HIS A 46 -2.40 -3.54 -4.15
C HIS A 46 -2.06 -2.71 -5.39
N GLN A 47 -0.77 -2.53 -5.69
CA GLN A 47 -0.33 -1.81 -6.90
C GLN A 47 -0.75 -2.54 -8.18
N SER A 48 -0.53 -3.85 -8.25
CA SER A 48 -0.91 -4.67 -9.39
C SER A 48 -2.42 -4.60 -9.65
N GLU A 49 -3.23 -4.75 -8.60
CA GLU A 49 -4.68 -4.68 -8.71
C GLU A 49 -5.17 -3.28 -9.08
N PHE A 50 -4.55 -2.22 -8.55
CA PHE A 50 -4.88 -0.85 -8.91
C PHE A 50 -4.65 -0.60 -10.41
N LEU A 51 -3.51 -1.07 -10.95
CA LEU A 51 -3.22 -0.97 -12.37
C LEU A 51 -4.20 -1.78 -13.22
N ALA A 52 -4.50 -3.02 -12.81
CA ALA A 52 -5.47 -3.86 -13.51
C ALA A 52 -6.85 -3.18 -13.59
N ARG A 53 -7.35 -2.64 -12.47
CA ARG A 53 -8.61 -1.87 -12.42
C ARG A 53 -8.55 -0.62 -13.29
N GLY A 54 -7.43 0.11 -13.28
CA GLY A 54 -7.24 1.30 -14.10
C GLY A 54 -7.29 1.01 -15.60
N ILE A 55 -6.62 -0.06 -16.04
CA ILE A 55 -6.63 -0.50 -17.45
C ILE A 55 -8.05 -0.91 -17.86
N GLN A 56 -8.73 -1.72 -17.05
CA GLN A 56 -10.11 -2.14 -17.33
C GLN A 56 -11.06 -0.94 -17.41
N SER A 57 -10.91 0.02 -16.50
CA SER A 57 -11.72 1.25 -16.51
C SER A 57 -11.47 2.07 -17.77
N LEU A 58 -10.20 2.19 -18.21
CA LEU A 58 -9.83 2.88 -19.44
C LEU A 58 -10.47 2.21 -20.67
N GLU A 59 -10.41 0.88 -20.75
CA GLU A 59 -11.05 0.14 -21.85
C GLU A 59 -12.57 0.35 -21.86
N THR A 60 -13.20 0.33 -20.70
CA THR A 60 -14.65 0.55 -20.56
C THR A 60 -15.04 1.96 -20.98
N ALA A 61 -14.31 2.99 -20.54
CA ALA A 61 -14.56 4.38 -20.93
C ALA A 61 -14.37 4.60 -22.44
N ARG A 62 -13.36 3.94 -23.04
CA ARG A 62 -13.15 3.96 -24.50
C ARG A 62 -14.31 3.35 -25.28
N GLN A 63 -14.91 2.27 -24.78
CA GLN A 63 -16.04 1.60 -25.45
C GLN A 63 -17.36 2.35 -25.27
N SER A 64 -17.62 2.86 -24.07
CA SER A 64 -18.85 3.57 -23.73
C SER A 64 -18.86 5.03 -24.17
N ASN A 65 -17.67 5.61 -24.37
CA ASN A 65 -17.45 7.04 -24.57
C ASN A 65 -18.04 7.92 -23.44
N ASP A 66 -18.14 7.34 -22.24
CA ASP A 66 -18.61 7.99 -21.02
C ASP A 66 -17.40 8.58 -20.26
N TYR A 67 -17.27 9.90 -20.31
CA TYR A 67 -16.19 10.65 -19.69
C TYR A 67 -16.78 11.81 -18.90
N VAL A 68 -16.10 12.16 -17.80
CA VAL A 68 -16.44 13.32 -16.96
C VAL A 68 -15.31 14.34 -17.08
N GLU A 69 -15.67 15.62 -17.16
CA GLU A 69 -14.70 16.70 -17.14
C GLU A 69 -13.89 16.69 -15.84
N ALA A 70 -12.59 16.95 -15.96
CA ALA A 70 -11.67 16.84 -14.82
C ALA A 70 -12.06 17.76 -13.66
N ASP A 71 -12.51 18.98 -13.97
CA ASP A 71 -12.91 19.96 -12.96
C ASP A 71 -14.15 19.53 -12.18
N ASP A 72 -15.15 18.96 -12.85
CA ASP A 72 -16.36 18.44 -12.22
C ASP A 72 -16.02 17.28 -11.28
N MET A 73 -15.15 16.37 -11.72
CA MET A 73 -14.71 15.25 -10.90
C MET A 73 -13.90 15.71 -9.68
N LEU A 74 -12.99 16.68 -9.86
CA LEU A 74 -12.23 17.24 -8.74
C LEU A 74 -13.14 18.00 -7.76
N ALA A 75 -14.16 18.70 -8.24
CA ALA A 75 -15.15 19.35 -7.38
C ALA A 75 -15.92 18.31 -6.54
N GLN A 76 -16.35 17.21 -7.15
CA GLN A 76 -17.05 16.13 -6.46
C GLN A 76 -16.19 15.47 -5.37
N LEU A 77 -14.91 15.19 -5.66
CA LEU A 77 -14.00 14.62 -4.66
C LEU A 77 -13.76 15.56 -3.49
N ARG A 78 -13.65 16.87 -3.74
CA ARG A 78 -13.48 17.87 -2.67
C ARG A 78 -14.70 17.91 -1.75
N ASP A 79 -15.91 17.84 -2.31
CA ASP A 79 -17.15 17.80 -1.53
C ASP A 79 -17.25 16.52 -0.69
N GLN A 80 -16.96 15.35 -1.28
CA GLN A 80 -16.93 14.07 -0.55
C GLN A 80 -15.91 14.11 0.60
N LEU A 81 -14.72 14.67 0.36
CA LEU A 81 -13.69 14.82 1.38
C LEU A 81 -14.13 15.76 2.51
N ALA A 82 -14.77 16.89 2.18
CA ALA A 82 -15.29 17.83 3.16
C ALA A 82 -16.34 17.18 4.07
N LYS A 83 -17.27 16.40 3.48
CA LYS A 83 -18.28 15.63 4.21
C LYS A 83 -17.66 14.56 5.12
N ALA A 84 -16.67 13.81 4.63
CA ALA A 84 -15.99 12.82 5.45
C ALA A 84 -15.27 13.46 6.65
N ARG A 85 -14.64 14.61 6.45
CA ARG A 85 -13.97 15.37 7.52
C ARG A 85 -14.95 15.88 8.57
N SER A 86 -16.10 16.41 8.17
CA SER A 86 -17.11 16.90 9.12
C SER A 86 -17.71 15.77 9.96
N GLN A 87 -17.93 14.59 9.38
CA GLN A 87 -18.39 13.40 10.11
C GLN A 87 -17.37 12.89 11.13
N VAL A 88 -16.07 12.89 10.79
CA VAL A 88 -15.01 12.52 11.74
C VAL A 88 -14.94 13.53 12.88
N HIS A 89 -15.15 14.82 12.59
CA HIS A 89 -15.16 15.87 13.60
C HIS A 89 -16.37 15.78 14.54
N SER A 90 -17.57 15.55 14.01
CA SER A 90 -18.79 15.38 14.81
C SER A 90 -18.79 14.11 15.67
N ARG A 91 -18.02 13.09 15.29
CA ARG A 91 -17.88 11.83 16.06
C ARG A 91 -16.85 11.94 17.18
N ARG A 92 -16.02 12.99 17.18
CA ARG A 92 -14.99 13.27 18.19
C ARG A 92 -15.41 14.34 19.20
N ALA A 93 -16.45 15.10 18.91
CA ALA A 93 -17.09 16.06 19.82
C ALA A 93 -18.19 15.36 20.63
#